data_AF-A0A165SVJ3-F1
#
_entry.id   AF-A0A165SVJ3-F1
#
_cell.length_a   1.000
_cell.length_b   1.000
_cell.length_c   1.000
_cell.angle_alpha   90.00
_cell.angle_beta   90.00
_cell.angle_gamma   90.00
#
_symmetry.space_group_name_H-M   'P 1'
#
loop_
_entity.id
_entity.type
_entity.pdbx_description
1 polymer ?
#
loop_
_entity_poly.entity_id
_entity_poly.type
_entity_poly.pdbx_seq_one_letter_code
_entity_poly.pdbx_strand_id
1 'polypeptide(L)'
;MKTSKRIPSRFTVMEAGLLGLSLVIPVALLLRPDAASGQDRPFTSMAIERDEADECRVPKPPADLAETAYLRNGYRAILRILIAEEALASETCTCLLDQFTWDQALGALPRFQTSDNPRLPFKVLDLYAKADALEAQIAEVCEE
;
A
#
# COMPACT_ATOMS: atom_id res chain seq x y z
N MET A 1 42.89 -30.42 8.31
CA MET A 1 42.49 -31.18 9.51
C MET A 1 43.22 -30.60 10.72
N LYS A 2 42.52 -29.95 11.64
CA LYS A 2 43.08 -29.40 12.88
C LYS A 2 42.08 -29.69 13.99
N THR A 3 42.26 -30.83 14.66
CA THR A 3 41.44 -31.27 15.80
C THR A 3 42.02 -30.70 17.08
N SER A 4 41.25 -29.90 17.82
CA SER A 4 41.60 -29.52 19.18
C SER A 4 40.61 -30.17 20.14
N LYS A 5 41.11 -31.07 20.98
CA LYS A 5 40.44 -31.75 22.09
C LYS A 5 40.52 -30.87 23.33
N ARG A 6 39.44 -30.77 24.12
CA ARG A 6 39.48 -30.87 25.59
C ARG A 6 38.07 -31.09 26.17
N ILE A 7 37.96 -32.13 26.97
CA ILE A 7 36.89 -32.61 27.87
C ILE A 7 37.55 -32.65 29.27
N PRO A 8 36.90 -32.84 30.45
CA PRO A 8 35.52 -32.66 30.94
C PRO A 8 35.46 -31.69 32.15
N SER A 9 34.29 -31.49 32.78
CA SER A 9 34.17 -31.86 34.21
C SER A 9 32.72 -31.89 34.67
N ARG A 10 32.41 -32.94 35.43
CA ARG A 10 31.18 -33.15 36.18
C ARG A 10 31.24 -32.31 37.46
N PHE A 11 30.16 -31.63 37.82
CA PHE A 11 29.91 -31.19 39.19
C PHE A 11 28.53 -31.70 39.61
N THR A 12 28.57 -32.73 40.44
CA THR A 12 27.48 -33.15 41.33
C THR A 12 27.70 -32.46 42.67
N VAL A 13 26.72 -31.70 43.17
CA VAL A 13 26.52 -31.44 44.60
C VAL A 13 25.02 -31.46 44.89
N MET A 14 24.71 -32.08 46.01
CA MET A 14 23.43 -32.62 46.48
C MET A 14 22.76 -31.67 47.48
N GLU A 15 21.46 -31.89 47.68
CA GLU A 15 20.66 -31.74 48.91
C GLU A 15 20.06 -30.39 49.36
N ALA A 16 18.74 -30.51 49.57
CA ALA A 16 17.93 -30.12 50.73
C ALA A 16 17.59 -28.63 50.99
N GLY A 17 16.28 -28.36 50.93
CA GLY A 17 15.67 -27.15 51.49
C GLY A 17 14.14 -27.15 51.36
N LEU A 18 13.46 -27.63 52.39
CA LEU A 18 12.00 -27.66 52.54
C LEU A 18 11.37 -26.25 52.63
N LEU A 19 10.09 -26.21 52.25
CA LEU A 19 9.02 -25.30 52.67
C LEU A 19 8.98 -23.88 52.06
N GLY A 20 8.14 -23.74 51.04
CA GLY A 20 7.49 -22.49 50.68
C GLY A 20 6.16 -22.79 49.99
N LEU A 21 5.08 -22.94 50.76
CA LEU A 21 3.71 -22.94 50.22
C LEU A 21 3.48 -21.56 49.57
N SER A 22 3.75 -21.44 48.28
CA SER A 22 3.38 -20.26 47.50
C SER A 22 1.92 -20.44 47.10
N LEU A 23 1.05 -19.70 47.76
CA LEU A 23 -0.34 -19.52 47.35
C LEU A 23 -0.33 -18.90 45.95
N VAL A 24 -0.41 -19.74 44.91
CA VAL A 24 -0.63 -19.27 43.52
C VAL A 24 -2.05 -18.75 43.48
N ILE A 25 -2.23 -17.47 43.79
CA ILE A 25 -3.45 -16.76 43.43
C ILE A 25 -3.51 -16.85 41.90
N PRO A 26 -4.56 -17.44 41.30
CA PRO A 26 -4.72 -17.36 39.87
C PRO A 26 -5.02 -15.89 39.54
N VAL A 27 -3.98 -15.11 39.20
CA VAL A 27 -4.09 -13.78 38.57
C VAL A 27 -4.56 -13.97 37.12
N ALA A 28 -5.58 -14.79 36.91
CA ALA A 28 -6.24 -15.02 35.63
C ALA A 28 -7.68 -14.48 35.66
N LEU A 29 -8.21 -14.12 36.84
CA LEU A 29 -9.58 -13.62 37.00
C LEU A 29 -9.72 -12.10 37.10
N LEU A 30 -8.62 -11.35 37.19
CA LEU A 30 -8.65 -9.88 37.28
C LEU A 30 -8.29 -9.16 35.98
N LEU A 31 -7.79 -9.87 34.97
CA LEU A 31 -7.64 -9.36 33.61
C LEU A 31 -8.81 -9.84 32.77
N ARG A 32 -10.03 -9.45 33.17
CA ARG A 32 -11.11 -9.34 32.20
C ARG A 32 -10.64 -8.25 31.23
N PRO A 33 -10.40 -8.53 29.95
CA PRO A 33 -10.28 -7.45 28.99
C PRO A 33 -11.58 -6.68 29.18
N ASP A 34 -11.49 -5.43 29.61
CA ASP A 34 -12.56 -4.49 29.36
C ASP A 34 -12.70 -4.57 27.84
N ALA A 35 -13.71 -5.31 27.37
CA ALA A 35 -14.15 -5.21 26.00
C ALA A 35 -14.52 -3.75 25.91
N ALA A 36 -13.57 -2.94 25.42
CA ALA A 36 -13.66 -1.51 25.39
C ALA A 36 -15.06 -1.23 24.86
N SER A 37 -15.92 -0.73 25.75
CA SER A 37 -17.17 -0.12 25.34
C SER A 37 -16.75 0.78 24.19
N GLY A 38 -17.31 0.53 23.00
CA GLY A 38 -16.98 1.27 21.80
C GLY A 38 -17.26 2.74 22.10
N GLN A 39 -16.24 3.44 22.61
CA GLN A 39 -16.32 4.85 22.86
C GLN A 39 -16.50 5.44 21.48
N ASP A 40 -17.65 6.09 21.31
CA ASP A 40 -18.03 6.88 20.16
C ASP A 40 -17.04 8.04 20.06
N ARG A 41 -15.80 7.73 19.67
CA ARG A 41 -14.78 8.72 19.38
C ARG A 41 -15.15 9.23 17.99
N PRO A 42 -15.55 10.50 17.84
CA PRO A 42 -15.79 11.03 16.52
C PRO A 42 -14.52 10.83 15.70
N PHE A 43 -14.67 10.32 14.47
CA PHE A 43 -13.55 10.25 13.54
C PHE A 43 -13.05 11.68 13.30
N THR A 44 -11.98 12.05 13.99
CA THR A 44 -11.26 13.30 13.71
C THR A 44 -10.49 13.09 12.42
N SER A 45 -11.00 13.62 11.31
CA SER A 45 -10.28 13.65 10.05
C SER A 45 -8.97 14.41 10.24
N MET A 46 -7.83 13.74 10.02
CA MET A 46 -6.53 14.43 9.95
C MET A 46 -6.50 15.16 8.61
N ALA A 47 -6.60 16.49 8.63
CA ALA A 47 -6.40 17.29 7.43
C ALA A 47 -4.92 17.17 7.05
N ILE A 48 -4.64 16.44 5.98
CA ILE A 48 -3.31 16.37 5.39
C ILE A 48 -3.16 17.64 4.55
N GLU A 49 -2.16 18.45 4.87
CA GLU A 49 -1.78 19.60 4.05
C GLU A 49 -1.45 19.06 2.66
N ARG A 50 -2.21 19.50 1.66
CA ARG A 50 -2.03 19.06 0.28
C ARG A 50 -0.76 19.78 -0.19
N ASP A 51 0.32 19.04 -0.43
CA ASP A 51 1.44 19.52 -1.23
C ASP A 51 0.83 20.22 -2.45
N GLU A 52 1.29 21.46 -2.74
CA GLU A 52 0.74 22.34 -3.77
C GLU A 52 0.19 21.51 -4.92
N ALA A 53 -1.11 21.68 -5.20
CA ALA A 53 -1.81 20.86 -6.16
C ALA A 53 -1.07 20.92 -7.49
N ASP A 54 -0.23 19.92 -7.74
CA ASP A 54 0.53 19.82 -8.97
C ASP A 54 -0.51 19.87 -10.09
N GLU A 55 -0.45 20.96 -10.85
CA GLU A 55 -1.46 21.30 -11.86
C GLU A 55 -1.54 20.18 -12.92
N CYS A 56 -0.51 19.35 -13.01
CA CYS A 56 -0.41 18.20 -13.89
C CYS A 56 -0.90 16.88 -13.29
N ARG A 57 -1.34 16.86 -12.04
CA ARG A 57 -1.85 15.66 -11.40
C ARG A 57 -3.25 15.31 -11.91
N VAL A 58 -3.38 14.11 -12.48
CA VAL A 58 -4.69 13.58 -12.93
C VAL A 58 -5.74 13.69 -11.82
N PRO A 59 -6.91 14.32 -12.08
CA PRO A 59 -7.90 14.59 -11.05
C PRO A 59 -8.60 13.31 -10.55
N LYS A 60 -9.47 13.48 -9.55
CA LYS A 60 -10.38 12.42 -9.13
C LYS A 60 -11.37 12.11 -10.27
N PRO A 61 -11.62 10.83 -10.60
CA PRO A 61 -12.58 10.48 -11.65
C PRO A 61 -14.00 10.91 -11.30
N PRO A 62 -14.80 11.38 -12.28
CA PRO A 62 -16.22 11.66 -12.12
C PRO A 62 -16.97 10.46 -11.54
N ALA A 63 -17.96 10.69 -10.69
CA ALA A 63 -18.69 9.61 -10.02
C ALA A 63 -19.51 8.74 -10.99
N ASP A 64 -19.96 9.34 -12.08
CA ASP A 64 -20.74 8.76 -13.18
C ASP A 64 -19.87 8.08 -14.25
N LEU A 65 -18.54 8.21 -14.19
CA LEU A 65 -17.63 7.58 -15.14
C LEU A 65 -17.77 6.04 -15.18
N ALA A 66 -18.00 5.42 -14.02
CA ALA A 66 -18.21 3.97 -13.91
C ALA A 66 -18.94 3.61 -12.62
N GLU A 67 -19.63 2.46 -12.64
CA GLU A 67 -20.48 1.95 -11.55
C GLU A 67 -19.73 1.88 -10.21
N THR A 68 -18.48 1.39 -10.22
CA THR A 68 -17.73 1.13 -8.99
C THR A 68 -16.49 2.01 -8.86
N ALA A 69 -16.10 2.28 -7.61
CA ALA A 69 -14.85 2.97 -7.31
C ALA A 69 -13.63 2.20 -7.86
N TYR A 70 -13.70 0.87 -7.88
CA TYR A 70 -12.65 0.03 -8.46
C TYR A 70 -12.41 0.36 -9.94
N LEU A 71 -13.47 0.39 -10.74
CA LEU A 71 -13.38 0.71 -12.17
C LEU A 71 -12.87 2.15 -12.37
N ARG A 72 -13.44 3.12 -11.65
CA ARG A 72 -13.01 4.52 -11.72
C ARG A 72 -11.53 4.70 -11.34
N ASN A 73 -11.05 4.00 -10.32
CA ASN A 73 -9.65 4.03 -9.91
C ASN A 73 -8.74 3.40 -10.96
N GLY A 74 -9.18 2.34 -11.63
CA GLY A 74 -8.47 1.76 -12.76
C GLY A 74 -8.38 2.71 -13.95
N TYR A 75 -9.49 3.37 -14.33
CA TYR A 75 -9.47 4.37 -15.40
C TYR A 75 -8.58 5.56 -15.08
N ARG A 76 -8.53 5.99 -13.81
CA ARG A 76 -7.55 7.01 -13.38
C ARG A 76 -6.11 6.54 -13.58
N ALA A 77 -5.79 5.30 -13.23
CA ALA A 77 -4.45 4.77 -13.45
C ALA A 77 -4.11 4.63 -14.94
N ILE A 78 -5.07 4.18 -15.76
CA ILE A 78 -4.91 4.14 -17.23
C ILE A 78 -4.65 5.53 -17.79
N LEU A 79 -5.42 6.55 -17.37
CA LEU A 79 -5.22 7.93 -17.83
C LEU A 79 -3.82 8.45 -17.50
N ARG A 80 -3.33 8.18 -16.28
CA ARG A 80 -1.94 8.50 -15.90
C ARG A 80 -0.93 7.82 -16.81
N ILE A 81 -1.10 6.52 -17.08
CA ILE A 81 -0.23 5.76 -17.98
C ILE A 81 -0.22 6.37 -19.38
N LEU A 82 -1.37 6.73 -19.94
CA LEU A 82 -1.47 7.31 -21.27
C LEU A 82 -0.73 8.64 -21.38
N ILE A 83 -0.95 9.53 -20.41
CA ILE A 83 -0.27 10.82 -20.33
C ILE A 83 1.24 10.62 -20.21
N ALA A 84 1.67 9.70 -19.34
CA ALA A 84 3.09 9.46 -19.10
C ALA A 84 3.79 8.80 -20.29
N GLU A 85 3.12 7.86 -20.96
CA GLU A 85 3.61 7.26 -22.21
C GLU A 85 3.78 8.33 -23.30
N GLU A 86 2.83 9.27 -23.43
CA GLU A 86 2.93 10.37 -24.40
C GLU A 86 4.07 11.35 -24.06
N ALA A 87 4.21 11.72 -22.78
CA ALA A 87 5.28 12.59 -22.34
C ALA A 87 6.67 12.01 -22.67
N LEU A 88 6.87 10.72 -22.41
CA LEU A 88 8.11 10.01 -22.76
C LEU A 88 8.28 9.88 -24.28
N ALA A 89 7.21 9.59 -25.03
CA ALA A 89 7.29 9.39 -26.47
C ALA A 89 7.55 10.69 -27.25
N SER A 90 7.05 11.82 -26.73
CA SER A 90 7.25 13.16 -27.30
C SER A 90 8.43 13.91 -26.68
N GLU A 91 9.13 13.29 -25.72
CA GLU A 91 10.26 13.87 -24.97
C GLU A 91 9.90 15.25 -24.37
N THR A 92 8.65 15.42 -23.93
CA THR A 92 8.18 16.68 -23.36
C THR A 92 8.05 16.61 -21.85
N CYS A 93 8.49 17.69 -21.21
CA CYS A 93 8.36 17.91 -19.77
C CYS A 93 7.18 18.82 -19.42
N THR A 94 6.35 19.16 -20.41
CA THR A 94 5.17 19.99 -20.21
C THR A 94 3.99 19.18 -19.69
N CYS A 95 3.08 19.85 -18.99
CA CYS A 95 1.77 19.32 -18.65
C CYS A 95 0.99 18.89 -19.92
N LEU A 96 0.56 17.63 -19.99
CA LEU A 96 -0.28 17.12 -21.10
C LEU A 96 -1.72 16.82 -20.65
N LEU A 97 -2.09 17.16 -19.42
CA LEU A 97 -3.36 16.75 -18.82
C LEU A 97 -4.59 17.24 -19.62
N ASP A 98 -4.49 18.39 -20.28
CA ASP A 98 -5.54 18.99 -21.11
C ASP A 98 -5.74 18.29 -22.47
N GLN A 99 -4.79 17.45 -22.88
CA GLN A 99 -4.84 16.68 -24.13
C GLN A 99 -5.47 15.29 -23.94
N PHE A 100 -5.72 14.89 -22.70
CA PHE A 100 -6.22 13.57 -22.36
C PHE A 100 -7.57 13.62 -21.63
N THR A 101 -8.45 12.70 -21.99
CA THR A 101 -9.84 12.61 -21.54
C THR A 101 -10.13 11.25 -20.91
N TRP A 102 -11.20 11.19 -20.12
CA TRP A 102 -11.67 9.93 -19.56
C TRP A 102 -12.11 8.91 -20.63
N ASP A 103 -12.61 9.38 -21.77
CA ASP A 103 -13.00 8.51 -22.89
C ASP A 103 -11.80 7.80 -23.53
N GLN A 104 -10.63 8.47 -23.60
CA GLN A 104 -9.39 7.82 -24.03
C GLN A 104 -8.96 6.72 -23.06
N ALA A 105 -9.11 6.93 -21.75
CA ALA A 105 -8.84 5.89 -20.75
C ALA A 105 -9.81 4.70 -20.87
N LEU A 106 -11.09 4.96 -21.12
CA LEU A 106 -12.11 3.92 -21.38
C LEU A 106 -11.77 3.13 -22.66
N GLY A 107 -11.44 3.82 -23.75
CA GLY A 107 -11.06 3.21 -25.03
C GLY A 107 -9.75 2.41 -24.97
N ALA A 108 -8.85 2.76 -24.05
CA ALA A 108 -7.60 2.06 -23.84
C ALA A 108 -7.73 0.80 -22.96
N LEU A 109 -8.88 0.56 -22.32
CA LEU A 109 -9.11 -0.59 -21.43
C LEU A 109 -8.59 -1.93 -21.99
N PRO A 110 -8.84 -2.31 -23.26
CA PRO A 110 -8.40 -3.60 -23.78
C PRO A 110 -6.88 -3.83 -23.71
N ARG A 111 -6.06 -2.77 -23.71
CA ARG A 111 -4.59 -2.86 -23.57
C ARG A 111 -4.15 -3.34 -22.18
N PHE A 112 -5.03 -3.18 -21.19
CA PHE A 112 -4.75 -3.40 -19.78
C PHE A 112 -5.61 -4.51 -19.17
N GLN A 113 -6.46 -5.15 -19.98
CA GLN A 113 -7.37 -6.18 -19.53
C GLN A 113 -6.59 -7.45 -19.17
N THR A 114 -6.80 -7.93 -17.94
CA THR A 114 -6.23 -9.17 -17.42
C THR A 114 -7.30 -10.24 -17.15
N SER A 115 -8.58 -9.89 -17.27
CA SER A 115 -9.71 -10.78 -17.05
C SER A 115 -10.93 -10.39 -17.88
N ASP A 116 -11.73 -11.38 -18.27
CA ASP A 116 -13.02 -11.19 -18.93
C ASP A 116 -14.15 -10.81 -17.95
N ASN A 117 -13.88 -10.76 -16.65
CA ASN A 117 -14.87 -10.32 -15.67
C ASN A 117 -15.10 -8.80 -15.79
N PRO A 118 -16.29 -8.33 -16.18
CA PRO A 118 -16.56 -6.90 -16.37
C PRO A 118 -16.47 -6.08 -15.07
N ARG A 119 -16.59 -6.73 -13.90
CA ARG A 119 -16.44 -6.09 -12.59
C ARG A 119 -14.98 -6.00 -12.13
N LEU A 120 -14.09 -6.83 -12.69
CA LEU A 120 -12.68 -6.92 -12.33
C LEU A 120 -11.78 -7.10 -13.58
N PRO A 121 -11.86 -6.20 -14.58
CA PRO A 121 -11.21 -6.42 -15.87
C PRO A 121 -9.68 -6.30 -15.83
N PHE A 122 -9.11 -5.59 -14.86
CA PHE A 122 -7.68 -5.30 -14.73
C PHE A 122 -7.23 -5.35 -13.27
N LYS A 123 -5.94 -5.47 -12.99
CA LYS A 123 -5.41 -5.33 -11.63
C LYS A 123 -5.07 -3.87 -11.33
N VAL A 124 -5.93 -3.19 -10.58
CA VAL A 124 -5.77 -1.75 -10.28
C VAL A 124 -4.41 -1.41 -9.66
N LEU A 125 -3.90 -2.22 -8.73
CA LEU A 125 -2.60 -1.96 -8.10
C LEU A 125 -1.43 -2.05 -9.09
N ASP A 126 -1.49 -3.00 -10.02
CA ASP A 126 -0.46 -3.14 -11.07
C ASP A 126 -0.47 -1.94 -12.03
N LEU A 127 -1.67 -1.39 -12.33
CA LEU A 127 -1.79 -0.16 -13.12
C LEU A 127 -1.20 1.05 -12.40
N TYR A 128 -1.45 1.18 -11.09
CA TYR A 128 -0.85 2.24 -10.29
C TYR A 128 0.67 2.13 -10.25
N ALA A 129 1.20 0.93 -10.00
CA ALA A 129 2.64 0.69 -10.02
C ALA A 129 3.27 1.02 -11.39
N LYS A 130 2.59 0.68 -12.50
CA LYS A 130 3.04 1.07 -13.85
C LYS A 130 3.02 2.59 -14.05
N ALA A 131 1.95 3.27 -13.64
CA ALA A 131 1.83 4.73 -13.73
C ALA A 131 2.96 5.41 -12.95
N ASP A 132 3.17 5.01 -11.70
CA ASP A 132 4.19 5.58 -10.83
C ASP A 132 5.61 5.36 -11.40
N ALA A 133 5.87 4.20 -12.00
CA ALA A 133 7.16 3.92 -12.65
C ALA A 133 7.40 4.78 -13.91
N LEU A 134 6.35 5.10 -14.68
CA LEU A 134 6.46 5.99 -15.84
C LEU A 134 6.64 7.45 -15.40
N GLU A 135 5.89 7.89 -14.39
CA GLU A 135 6.02 9.24 -13.83
C GLU A 135 7.40 9.45 -13.18
N ALA A 136 7.97 8.43 -12.54
CA ALA A 136 9.35 8.49 -12.04
C ALA A 136 10.38 8.64 -13.18
N GLN A 137 10.20 7.91 -14.29
CA GLN A 137 11.05 8.07 -15.47
C GLN A 137 10.95 9.48 -16.08
N ILE A 138 9.75 10.05 -16.12
CA ILE A 138 9.56 11.44 -16.56
C ILE A 138 10.30 12.38 -15.63
N ALA A 139 10.16 12.21 -14.31
CA ALA A 139 10.87 13.03 -13.34
C ALA A 139 12.39 12.98 -13.57
N GLU A 140 12.97 11.78 -13.76
CA GLU A 140 14.41 11.61 -14.04
C GLU A 140 14.86 12.30 -15.35
N VAL A 141 14.04 12.27 -16.40
CA VAL A 141 14.37 12.88 -17.71
C VAL A 141 14.16 14.40 -17.70
N CYS A 142 13.19 14.87 -16.93
CA CYS A 142 12.78 16.26 -16.85
C CYS A 142 13.41 17.04 -15.69
N GLU A 143 14.39 16.45 -14.99
CA GLU A 143 15.22 17.20 -14.04
C GLU A 143 15.97 18.31 -14.78
N GLU A 144 15.86 19.54 -14.24
CA GLU A 144 16.42 20.77 -14.81
C GLU A 144 17.95 20.86 -14.72
#